data_AF-A0A9D4QI71-F1
#
_entry.id   AF-A0A9D4QI71-F1
#
_cell.length_a   1.000
_cell.length_b   1.000
_cell.length_c   1.000
_cell.angle_alpha   90.00
_cell.angle_beta   90.00
_cell.angle_gamma   90.00
#
_symmetry.space_group_name_H-M   'P 1'
#
loop_
_entity.id
_entity.type
_entity.pdbx_description
1 polymer ?
#
loop_
_entity_poly.entity_id
_entity_poly.type
_entity_poly.pdbx_seq_one_letter_code
_entity_poly.pdbx_strand_id
1 'polypeptide(L)'
;MEALKENPNVAQKIEEVRKQTRDEKKRLAMAMREKQLGELGMHTNEKGQVTAKSSILKQMEDLGEEAGLVCIICREGYKFQPSKLLGIYTFTKRCNLEDFEAKPRKTPGYTTVTHFNIVHVDCHMAAVRHNTYIQDCTGHLDVGYMSTLHDLKLLLSRFAFERSFSEDSGGGGPQSNMHLIPYLLHMVLYVINTTRCVAREEKNLANFLEMSPDRQVENCYESEGPCYWTTMALAVWSHNRWRCGRIALVRRMLVLAHARHLSPQGCSALTDTVPREFAVYRPYLCYLAMVDGLYNTMFKARSLILLL
;
A
#
# COMPACT_ATOMS: atom_id res chain seq x y z
N MET A 1 -20.36 -34.79 -57.16
CA MET A 1 -21.69 -34.25 -56.80
C MET A 1 -22.18 -33.14 -57.74
N GLU A 2 -21.43 -32.75 -58.77
CA GLU A 2 -21.86 -31.71 -59.73
C GLU A 2 -22.66 -32.24 -60.92
N ALA A 3 -22.55 -33.53 -61.26
CA ALA A 3 -23.34 -34.15 -62.35
C ALA A 3 -24.84 -34.33 -62.05
N LEU A 4 -25.30 -34.08 -60.81
CA LEU A 4 -26.71 -34.21 -60.41
C LEU A 4 -27.51 -32.90 -60.53
N LYS A 5 -26.87 -31.79 -60.94
CA LYS A 5 -27.51 -30.48 -61.12
C LYS A 5 -28.11 -30.25 -62.51
N GLU A 6 -27.87 -31.16 -63.47
CA GLU A 6 -28.33 -31.00 -64.85
C GLU A 6 -29.80 -31.42 -65.06
N ASN A 7 -30.42 -32.06 -64.07
CA ASN A 7 -31.82 -32.46 -64.14
C ASN A 7 -32.69 -31.56 -63.23
N PRO A 8 -33.56 -30.70 -63.79
CA PRO A 8 -34.32 -29.68 -63.03
C PRO A 8 -35.17 -30.27 -61.90
N ASN A 9 -35.74 -31.45 -62.10
CA ASN A 9 -36.56 -32.16 -61.12
C ASN A 9 -35.74 -32.66 -59.91
N VAL A 10 -34.49 -33.07 -60.15
CA VAL A 10 -33.59 -33.56 -59.10
C VAL A 10 -33.03 -32.37 -58.30
N ALA A 11 -32.70 -31.28 -58.97
CA ALA A 11 -32.26 -30.04 -58.32
C ALA A 11 -33.36 -29.47 -57.38
N GLN A 12 -34.63 -29.48 -57.82
CA GLN A 12 -35.76 -29.02 -57.00
C GLN A 12 -35.94 -29.88 -55.74
N LYS A 13 -35.90 -31.22 -55.87
CA LYS A 13 -35.99 -32.14 -54.72
C LYS A 13 -34.82 -32.00 -53.76
N ILE A 14 -33.60 -31.79 -54.26
CA ILE A 14 -32.42 -31.54 -53.41
C ILE A 14 -32.59 -30.25 -52.61
N GLU A 15 -33.10 -29.18 -53.24
CA GLU A 15 -33.32 -27.92 -52.55
C GLU A 15 -34.42 -28.02 -51.49
N GLU A 16 -35.47 -28.80 -51.77
CA GLU A 16 -36.54 -29.09 -50.82
C GLU A 16 -36.02 -29.85 -49.58
N VAL A 17 -35.22 -30.89 -49.78
CA VAL A 17 -34.59 -31.65 -48.68
C VAL A 17 -33.60 -30.77 -47.89
N ARG A 18 -32.86 -29.88 -48.57
CA ARG A 18 -31.95 -28.92 -47.90
C ARG A 18 -32.71 -27.88 -47.10
N LYS A 19 -33.87 -27.44 -47.58
CA LYS A 19 -34.75 -26.52 -46.85
C LYS A 19 -35.30 -27.21 -45.60
N GLN A 20 -35.82 -28.43 -45.72
CA GLN A 20 -36.27 -29.23 -44.59
C GLN A 20 -35.16 -29.48 -43.56
N THR A 21 -33.94 -29.79 -44.02
CA THR A 21 -32.78 -29.99 -43.14
C THR A 21 -32.39 -28.71 -42.40
N ARG A 22 -32.47 -27.54 -43.06
CA ARG A 22 -32.20 -26.24 -42.44
C ARG A 22 -33.26 -25.88 -41.41
N ASP A 23 -34.54 -26.10 -41.74
CA ASP A 23 -35.66 -25.81 -40.85
C ASP A 23 -35.62 -26.71 -39.61
N GLU A 24 -35.31 -28.00 -39.78
CA GLU A 24 -35.18 -28.95 -38.66
C GLU A 24 -33.98 -28.63 -37.76
N LYS A 25 -32.82 -28.29 -38.34
CA LYS A 25 -31.65 -27.83 -37.57
C LYS A 25 -31.94 -26.54 -36.81
N LYS A 26 -32.69 -25.60 -37.41
CA LYS A 26 -33.11 -24.36 -36.75
C LYS A 26 -34.05 -24.66 -35.58
N ARG A 27 -34.99 -25.59 -35.74
CA ARG A 27 -35.91 -26.03 -34.68
C ARG A 27 -35.17 -26.65 -33.50
N LEU A 28 -34.24 -27.57 -33.77
CA LEU A 28 -33.42 -28.21 -32.74
C LEU A 28 -32.52 -27.20 -32.01
N ALA A 29 -31.90 -26.26 -32.73
CA ALA A 29 -31.09 -25.21 -32.14
C ALA A 29 -31.93 -24.27 -31.24
N MET A 30 -33.16 -23.94 -31.66
CA MET A 30 -34.09 -23.15 -30.84
C MET A 30 -34.51 -23.91 -29.57
N ALA A 31 -34.83 -25.19 -29.67
CA ALA A 31 -35.20 -26.02 -28.52
C ALA A 31 -34.04 -26.20 -27.52
N MET A 32 -32.80 -26.41 -28.00
CA MET A 32 -31.61 -26.46 -27.13
C MET A 32 -31.37 -25.12 -26.44
N ARG A 33 -31.51 -24.01 -27.17
CA ARG A 33 -31.37 -22.66 -26.61
C ARG A 33 -32.43 -22.38 -25.54
N GLU A 34 -33.67 -22.80 -25.75
CA GLU A 34 -34.75 -22.61 -24.78
C GLU A 34 -34.51 -23.44 -23.51
N LYS A 35 -34.03 -24.68 -23.65
CA LYS A 35 -33.64 -25.53 -22.51
C LYS A 35 -32.49 -24.90 -21.70
N GLN A 36 -31.43 -24.44 -22.37
CA GLN A 36 -30.30 -23.79 -21.72
C GLN A 36 -30.69 -22.46 -21.03
N LEU A 37 -31.56 -21.68 -21.66
CA LEU A 37 -32.10 -20.46 -21.05
C LEU A 37 -32.95 -20.77 -19.82
N GLY A 38 -33.76 -21.84 -19.87
CA GLY A 38 -34.53 -22.33 -18.72
C GLY A 38 -33.66 -22.76 -17.54
N GLU A 39 -32.56 -23.47 -17.81
CA GLU A 39 -31.56 -23.83 -16.78
C GLU A 39 -30.90 -22.61 -16.12
N LEU A 40 -30.80 -21.49 -16.86
CA LEU A 40 -30.29 -20.20 -16.37
C LEU A 40 -31.37 -19.29 -15.76
N GLY A 41 -32.64 -19.73 -15.67
CA GLY A 41 -33.76 -18.94 -15.15
C GLY A 41 -34.17 -17.77 -16.05
N MET A 42 -33.87 -17.86 -17.35
CA MET A 42 -34.17 -16.85 -18.36
C MET A 42 -35.24 -17.36 -19.33
N HIS A 43 -36.16 -16.49 -19.74
CA HIS A 43 -37.23 -16.84 -20.67
C HIS A 43 -37.20 -15.90 -21.88
N THR A 44 -37.67 -16.35 -23.04
CA THR A 44 -37.85 -15.48 -24.21
C THR A 44 -39.29 -14.98 -24.28
N ASN A 45 -39.48 -13.69 -24.55
CA ASN A 45 -40.79 -13.10 -24.77
C ASN A 45 -41.27 -13.35 -26.22
N GLU A 46 -42.54 -13.05 -26.51
CA GLU A 46 -43.16 -13.26 -27.83
C GLU A 46 -42.48 -12.50 -28.99
N LYS A 47 -41.63 -11.51 -28.69
CA LYS A 47 -40.82 -10.76 -29.67
C LYS A 47 -39.42 -11.36 -29.86
N GLY A 48 -39.11 -12.49 -29.24
CA GLY A 48 -37.80 -13.14 -29.28
C GLY A 48 -36.73 -12.47 -28.42
N GLN A 49 -37.10 -11.53 -27.57
CA GLN A 49 -36.21 -10.89 -26.61
C GLN A 49 -36.07 -11.75 -25.36
N VAL A 50 -34.83 -11.93 -24.88
CA VAL A 50 -34.55 -12.71 -23.67
C VAL A 50 -34.85 -11.82 -22.46
N THR A 51 -35.82 -12.22 -21.65
CA THR A 51 -36.24 -11.56 -20.40
C THR A 51 -35.94 -12.49 -19.24
N ALA A 52 -35.10 -12.04 -18.30
CA ALA A 52 -34.82 -12.81 -17.11
C ALA A 52 -35.93 -12.60 -16.07
N LYS A 53 -36.46 -13.69 -15.52
CA LYS A 53 -37.34 -13.68 -14.34
C LYS A 53 -36.64 -14.45 -13.24
N SER A 54 -35.63 -13.86 -12.59
CA SER A 54 -35.08 -14.47 -11.39
C SER A 54 -34.79 -13.44 -10.31
N SER A 55 -35.18 -13.79 -9.09
CA SER A 55 -34.72 -13.17 -7.85
C SER A 55 -33.20 -13.16 -7.73
N ILE A 56 -32.52 -14.09 -8.41
CA ILE A 56 -31.05 -14.19 -8.48
C ILE A 56 -30.43 -12.96 -9.14
N LEU A 57 -31.01 -12.41 -10.22
CA LEU A 57 -30.48 -11.19 -10.82
C LEU A 57 -30.61 -9.97 -9.92
N LYS A 58 -31.71 -9.87 -9.15
CA LYS A 58 -31.84 -8.85 -8.09
C LYS A 58 -30.84 -9.06 -6.95
N GLN A 59 -30.59 -10.31 -6.55
CA GLN A 59 -29.56 -10.64 -5.56
C GLN A 59 -28.14 -10.34 -6.09
N MET A 60 -27.90 -10.47 -7.40
CA MET A 60 -26.63 -10.09 -8.05
C MET A 60 -26.48 -8.57 -8.17
N GLU A 61 -27.56 -7.81 -8.36
CA GLU A 61 -27.55 -6.35 -8.26
C GLU A 61 -27.33 -5.87 -6.81
N ASP A 62 -27.79 -6.64 -5.80
CA ASP A 62 -27.53 -6.40 -4.37
C ASP A 62 -26.13 -6.86 -3.89
N LEU A 63 -25.38 -7.62 -4.71
CA LEU A 63 -23.96 -7.90 -4.47
C LEU A 63 -23.16 -6.62 -4.75
N GLY A 64 -23.29 -5.62 -3.87
CA GLY A 64 -22.55 -4.37 -4.03
C GLY A 64 -21.05 -4.65 -4.11
N GLU A 65 -20.37 -3.92 -5.00
CA GLU A 65 -18.92 -3.99 -5.16
C GLU A 65 -18.21 -3.88 -3.79
N GLU A 66 -17.19 -4.72 -3.57
CA GLU A 66 -16.36 -4.66 -2.37
C GLU A 66 -15.51 -3.39 -2.43
N ALA A 67 -15.92 -2.36 -1.69
CA ALA A 67 -15.15 -1.15 -1.53
C ALA A 67 -14.09 -1.36 -0.44
N GLY A 68 -12.80 -1.26 -0.80
CA GLY A 68 -11.70 -1.27 0.17
C GLY A 68 -10.64 -2.34 -0.12
N LEU A 69 -10.15 -2.99 0.95
CA LEU A 69 -9.06 -3.97 0.88
C LEU A 69 -9.59 -5.32 0.40
N VAL A 70 -9.09 -5.78 -0.74
CA VAL A 70 -9.55 -7.01 -1.39
C VAL A 70 -8.37 -7.95 -1.59
N CYS A 71 -8.57 -9.24 -1.28
CA CYS A 71 -7.59 -10.26 -1.56
C CYS A 71 -7.36 -10.42 -3.07
N ILE A 72 -6.11 -10.32 -3.54
CA ILE A 72 -5.78 -10.45 -4.96
C ILE A 72 -6.02 -11.87 -5.52
N ILE A 73 -6.10 -12.88 -4.64
CA ILE A 73 -6.34 -14.27 -5.03
C ILE A 73 -7.84 -14.53 -5.24
N CYS A 74 -8.66 -14.32 -4.22
CA CYS A 74 -10.09 -14.66 -4.29
C CYS A 74 -11.00 -13.49 -4.71
N ARG A 75 -10.47 -12.26 -4.79
CA ARG A 75 -11.23 -11.03 -5.10
C ARG A 75 -12.33 -10.70 -4.10
N GLU A 76 -12.23 -11.22 -2.88
CA GLU A 76 -13.13 -10.94 -1.77
C GLU A 76 -12.39 -10.15 -0.68
N GLY A 77 -13.10 -9.23 -0.03
CA GLY A 77 -12.61 -8.49 1.14
C GLY A 77 -13.41 -8.84 2.40
N TYR A 78 -13.40 -7.94 3.38
CA TYR A 78 -14.07 -8.18 4.66
C TYR A 78 -15.60 -8.19 4.59
N LYS A 79 -16.23 -7.61 3.54
CA LYS A 79 -17.70 -7.70 3.37
C LYS A 79 -18.13 -9.15 3.13
N PHE A 80 -17.36 -9.91 2.34
CA PHE A 80 -17.64 -11.32 2.04
C PHE A 80 -16.91 -12.30 2.96
N GLN A 81 -15.76 -11.91 3.51
CA GLN A 81 -14.93 -12.75 4.38
C GLN A 81 -14.57 -12.03 5.70
N PRO A 82 -15.55 -11.68 6.55
CA PRO A 82 -15.34 -10.80 7.71
C PRO A 82 -14.39 -11.35 8.78
N SER A 83 -14.23 -12.68 8.85
CA SER A 83 -13.39 -13.36 9.83
C SER A 83 -11.99 -13.71 9.31
N LYS A 84 -11.73 -13.57 7.99
CA LYS A 84 -10.45 -13.98 7.41
C LYS A 84 -9.44 -12.84 7.45
N LEU A 85 -8.27 -13.09 8.01
CA LEU A 85 -7.24 -12.07 8.13
C LEU A 85 -6.64 -11.73 6.75
N LEU A 86 -6.69 -10.46 6.36
CA LEU A 86 -5.95 -9.91 5.22
C LEU A 86 -4.54 -9.47 5.67
N GLY A 87 -3.52 -9.96 4.98
CA GLY A 87 -2.13 -9.52 5.14
C GLY A 87 -1.68 -8.66 3.96
N ILE A 88 -0.78 -7.71 4.23
CA ILE A 88 -0.07 -6.95 3.18
C ILE A 88 1.21 -7.69 2.83
N TYR A 89 1.36 -8.03 1.56
CA TYR A 89 2.58 -8.61 1.06
C TYR A 89 3.66 -7.53 0.94
N THR A 90 4.76 -7.71 1.66
CA THR A 90 5.85 -6.73 1.71
C THR A 90 7.18 -7.40 1.42
N PHE A 91 8.12 -6.61 0.90
CA PHE A 91 9.52 -6.97 0.80
C PHE A 91 10.29 -6.16 1.84
N THR A 92 10.93 -6.85 2.78
CA THR A 92 11.71 -6.23 3.85
C THR A 92 13.15 -6.72 3.77
N LYS A 93 14.10 -5.79 3.86
CA LYS A 93 15.53 -6.11 3.91
C LYS A 93 16.22 -5.41 5.08
N ARG A 94 17.35 -5.98 5.53
CA ARG A 94 18.24 -5.30 6.48
C ARG A 94 18.97 -4.16 5.80
N CYS A 95 19.11 -3.04 6.50
CA CYS A 95 19.88 -1.88 6.05
C CYS A 95 20.45 -1.10 7.24
N ASN A 96 21.25 -0.08 6.95
CA ASN A 96 21.62 0.91 7.95
C ASN A 96 20.46 1.86 8.18
N LEU A 97 20.22 2.26 9.43
CA LEU A 97 19.16 3.20 9.76
C LEU A 97 19.49 4.64 9.38
N GLU A 98 20.77 4.98 9.32
CA GLU A 98 21.23 6.30 8.94
C GLU A 98 22.61 6.19 8.26
N ASP A 99 22.68 6.65 7.00
CA ASP A 99 23.89 6.58 6.18
C ASP A 99 24.99 7.50 6.74
N PHE A 100 24.57 8.63 7.31
CA PHE A 100 25.45 9.67 7.83
C PHE A 100 25.91 9.42 9.28
N GLU A 101 25.66 8.27 9.91
CA GLU A 101 26.06 8.13 11.33
C GLU A 101 27.57 8.33 11.54
N ALA A 102 28.00 9.10 12.54
CA ALA A 102 29.42 9.36 12.75
C ALA A 102 30.21 8.10 13.18
N LYS A 103 29.53 7.09 13.74
CA LYS A 103 30.18 5.87 14.23
C LYS A 103 30.59 4.90 13.09
N PRO A 104 31.71 4.17 13.22
CA PRO A 104 32.18 3.24 12.19
C PRO A 104 31.19 2.11 11.88
N ARG A 105 30.55 1.56 12.92
CA ARG A 105 29.53 0.52 12.80
C ARG A 105 28.14 1.15 12.90
N LYS A 106 27.50 1.37 11.76
CA LYS A 106 26.16 1.95 11.64
C LYS A 106 25.10 1.10 12.36
N THR A 107 24.02 1.74 12.82
CA THR A 107 22.92 1.01 13.48
C THR A 107 22.18 0.18 12.44
N PRO A 108 22.08 -1.15 12.62
CA PRO A 108 21.29 -1.98 11.73
C PRO A 108 19.80 -1.77 11.99
N GLY A 109 19.00 -1.92 10.94
CA GLY A 109 17.55 -1.97 11.02
C GLY A 109 16.98 -2.56 9.75
N TYR A 110 15.72 -2.24 9.45
CA TYR A 110 15.01 -2.78 8.32
C TYR A 110 14.34 -1.68 7.52
N THR A 111 14.20 -1.91 6.22
CA THR A 111 13.40 -1.08 5.30
C THR A 111 12.44 -1.97 4.54
N THR A 112 11.21 -1.51 4.44
CA THR A 112 10.11 -2.24 3.81
C THR A 112 9.55 -1.48 2.61
N VAL A 113 9.30 -2.21 1.53
CA VAL A 113 8.59 -1.73 0.34
C VAL A 113 7.52 -2.72 -0.08
N THR A 114 6.57 -2.29 -0.89
CA THR A 114 5.43 -3.14 -1.27
C THR A 114 4.86 -2.81 -2.64
N HIS A 115 4.32 -3.85 -3.29
CA HIS A 115 3.39 -3.73 -4.43
C HIS A 115 1.94 -3.46 -3.97
N PHE A 116 1.73 -3.41 -2.65
CA PHE A 116 0.44 -3.30 -1.99
C PHE A 116 -0.52 -4.44 -2.36
N ASN A 117 0.03 -5.64 -2.54
CA ASN A 117 -0.75 -6.84 -2.76
C ASN A 117 -1.33 -7.30 -1.42
N ILE A 118 -2.65 -7.31 -1.32
CA ILE A 118 -3.36 -7.76 -0.13
C ILE A 118 -3.82 -9.19 -0.38
N VAL A 119 -3.59 -10.08 0.58
CA VAL A 119 -3.90 -11.50 0.45
C VAL A 119 -4.46 -12.01 1.77
N HIS A 120 -5.56 -12.77 1.73
CA HIS A 120 -6.00 -13.52 2.91
C HIS A 120 -4.90 -14.50 3.31
N VAL A 121 -4.59 -14.59 4.60
CA VAL A 121 -3.63 -15.57 5.12
C VAL A 121 -4.01 -16.98 4.66
N ASP A 122 -5.29 -17.32 4.71
CA ASP A 122 -5.80 -18.63 4.28
C ASP A 122 -5.62 -18.87 2.77
N CYS A 123 -5.90 -17.86 1.94
CA CYS A 123 -5.69 -17.96 0.49
C CYS A 123 -4.21 -18.14 0.16
N HIS A 124 -3.35 -17.44 0.87
CA HIS A 124 -1.91 -17.59 0.73
C HIS A 124 -1.45 -18.97 1.19
N MET A 125 -1.85 -19.42 2.39
CA MET A 125 -1.58 -20.77 2.90
C MET A 125 -1.96 -21.83 1.88
N ALA A 126 -3.16 -21.72 1.31
CA ALA A 126 -3.67 -22.65 0.31
C ALA A 126 -2.85 -22.67 -0.99
N ALA A 127 -2.37 -21.51 -1.45
CA ALA A 127 -1.55 -21.37 -2.64
C ALA A 127 -0.11 -21.88 -2.44
N VAL A 128 0.39 -21.82 -1.20
CA VAL A 128 1.79 -22.07 -0.86
C VAL A 128 1.96 -23.35 -0.03
N ARG A 129 0.96 -24.25 0.02
CA ARG A 129 0.97 -25.54 0.77
C ARG A 129 2.18 -26.46 0.54
N HIS A 130 3.02 -26.18 -0.46
CA HIS A 130 4.27 -26.91 -0.74
C HIS A 130 5.55 -26.15 -0.37
N ASN A 131 5.46 -24.94 0.18
CA ASN A 131 6.59 -24.08 0.52
C ASN A 131 6.55 -23.72 2.02
N THR A 132 7.49 -24.25 2.80
CA THR A 132 7.64 -24.03 4.25
C THR A 132 8.07 -22.60 4.63
N TYR A 133 8.28 -21.72 3.66
CA TYR A 133 8.89 -20.39 3.85
C TYR A 133 8.11 -19.41 4.72
N ILE A 134 6.82 -19.63 5.03
CA ILE A 134 6.05 -18.63 5.79
C ILE A 134 6.53 -18.45 7.22
N GLN A 135 6.84 -19.54 7.92
CA GLN A 135 7.37 -19.41 9.29
C GLN A 135 8.69 -18.60 9.29
N ASP A 136 9.50 -18.77 8.25
CA ASP A 136 10.77 -18.05 8.07
C ASP A 136 10.56 -16.59 7.63
N CYS A 137 9.55 -16.28 6.81
CA CYS A 137 9.19 -14.90 6.43
C CYS A 137 8.54 -14.11 7.58
N THR A 138 7.99 -14.79 8.59
CA THR A 138 7.51 -14.19 9.85
C THR A 138 8.59 -14.10 10.94
N GLY A 139 9.80 -14.59 10.67
CA GLY A 139 10.87 -14.73 11.66
C GLY A 139 11.61 -13.43 11.96
N HIS A 140 11.46 -12.93 13.19
CA HIS A 140 12.38 -12.00 13.87
C HIS A 140 12.55 -10.59 13.23
N LEU A 141 11.46 -9.93 12.88
CA LEU A 141 11.45 -8.46 12.92
C LEU A 141 11.09 -8.04 14.35
N ASP A 142 11.95 -7.26 14.98
CA ASP A 142 11.63 -6.64 16.27
C ASP A 142 10.36 -5.78 16.09
N VAL A 143 9.27 -6.21 16.72
CA VAL A 143 7.93 -5.59 16.62
C VAL A 143 7.84 -4.33 17.48
N GLY A 144 8.96 -3.83 18.00
CA GLY A 144 9.04 -2.58 18.70
C GLY A 144 8.58 -1.39 17.86
N TYR A 145 7.94 -0.41 18.53
CA TYR A 145 7.54 0.84 17.89
C TYR A 145 8.75 1.60 17.32
N MET A 146 9.92 1.53 17.96
CA MET A 146 11.16 2.16 17.49
C MET A 146 11.60 1.62 16.12
N SER A 147 11.63 0.30 15.99
CA SER A 147 12.01 -0.40 14.75
C SER A 147 11.04 -0.08 13.61
N THR A 148 9.73 -0.09 13.89
CA THR A 148 8.68 0.27 12.92
C THR A 148 8.72 1.75 12.55
N LEU A 149 9.01 2.64 13.50
CA LEU A 149 9.14 4.08 13.27
C LEU A 149 10.35 4.39 12.39
N HIS A 150 11.45 3.67 12.59
CA HIS A 150 12.62 3.75 11.71
C HIS A 150 12.32 3.29 10.29
N ASP A 151 11.54 2.22 10.12
CA ASP A 151 11.10 1.77 8.80
C ASP A 151 10.24 2.83 8.11
N LEU A 152 9.26 3.40 8.82
CA LEU A 152 8.46 4.53 8.33
C LEU A 152 9.34 5.73 7.96
N LYS A 153 10.33 6.07 8.79
CA LYS A 153 11.31 7.14 8.52
C LYS A 153 12.06 6.89 7.22
N LEU A 154 12.53 5.66 7.00
CA LEU A 154 13.26 5.29 5.78
C LEU A 154 12.35 5.33 4.55
N LEU A 155 11.09 4.88 4.69
CA LEU A 155 10.11 4.95 3.62
C LEU A 155 9.81 6.40 3.20
N LEU A 156 9.56 7.29 4.17
CA LEU A 156 9.37 8.73 3.92
C LEU A 156 10.62 9.37 3.30
N SER A 157 11.81 8.93 3.74
CA SER A 157 13.08 9.39 3.17
C SER A 157 13.21 8.97 1.70
N ARG A 158 12.80 7.75 1.33
CA ARG A 158 12.83 7.33 -0.09
C ARG A 158 11.99 8.25 -0.97
N PHE A 159 10.78 8.62 -0.55
CA PHE A 159 9.96 9.60 -1.26
C PHE A 159 10.62 10.97 -1.34
N ALA A 160 11.08 11.49 -0.20
CA ALA A 160 11.62 12.84 -0.09
C ALA A 160 12.92 13.04 -0.90
N PHE A 161 13.71 11.98 -1.04
CA PHE A 161 14.95 11.95 -1.82
C PHE A 161 14.78 11.37 -3.22
N GLU A 162 13.53 11.12 -3.66
CA GLU A 162 13.21 10.58 -4.99
C GLU A 162 13.98 9.28 -5.31
N ARG A 163 14.22 8.44 -4.28
CA ARG A 163 14.90 7.15 -4.42
C ARG A 163 13.97 6.09 -5.00
N SER A 164 14.55 5.11 -5.68
CA SER A 164 13.79 3.99 -6.26
C SER A 164 13.14 3.13 -5.18
N PHE A 165 11.92 2.68 -5.47
CA PHE A 165 11.19 1.68 -4.69
C PHE A 165 11.35 0.27 -5.25
N SER A 166 11.74 0.14 -6.53
CA SER A 166 11.81 -1.13 -7.24
C SER A 166 13.23 -1.71 -7.32
N GLU A 167 14.25 -0.92 -6.99
CA GLU A 167 15.66 -1.36 -7.04
C GLU A 167 15.90 -2.62 -6.19
N ASP A 168 15.21 -2.72 -5.05
CA ASP A 168 15.38 -3.81 -4.10
C ASP A 168 14.34 -4.93 -4.25
N SER A 169 13.10 -4.58 -4.56
CA SER A 169 11.94 -5.50 -4.58
C SER A 169 11.57 -5.99 -5.99
N GLY A 170 12.24 -5.51 -7.04
CA GLY A 170 11.89 -5.82 -8.43
C GLY A 170 10.58 -5.21 -8.90
N GLY A 171 9.98 -4.28 -8.14
CA GLY A 171 8.75 -3.56 -8.48
C GLY A 171 8.07 -2.89 -7.28
N GLY A 172 6.88 -2.31 -7.51
CA GLY A 172 6.14 -1.54 -6.49
C GLY A 172 6.50 -0.07 -6.59
N GLY A 173 5.64 0.72 -7.22
CA GLY A 173 5.90 2.14 -7.48
C GLY A 173 5.65 3.04 -6.27
N PRO A 174 5.86 4.37 -6.43
CA PRO A 174 5.55 5.35 -5.39
C PRO A 174 4.10 5.23 -4.87
N GLN A 175 3.15 4.94 -5.76
CA GLN A 175 1.73 4.84 -5.39
C GLN A 175 1.45 3.65 -4.47
N SER A 176 1.95 2.45 -4.77
CA SER A 176 1.74 1.27 -3.90
C SER A 176 2.41 1.45 -2.52
N ASN A 177 3.59 2.06 -2.49
CA ASN A 177 4.31 2.32 -1.23
C ASN A 177 3.67 3.45 -0.40
N MET A 178 3.01 4.42 -1.04
CA MET A 178 2.26 5.45 -0.33
C MET A 178 1.10 4.85 0.48
N HIS A 179 0.48 3.78 -0.03
CA HIS A 179 -0.57 3.06 0.69
C HIS A 179 -0.06 2.33 1.92
N LEU A 180 1.25 2.02 2.03
CA LEU A 180 1.82 1.34 3.19
C LEU A 180 1.97 2.27 4.40
N ILE A 181 2.19 3.57 4.19
CA ILE A 181 2.47 4.56 5.23
C ILE A 181 1.43 4.54 6.38
N PRO A 182 0.11 4.56 6.11
CA PRO A 182 -0.90 4.51 7.17
C PRO A 182 -0.80 3.28 8.06
N TYR A 183 -0.42 2.12 7.49
CA TYR A 183 -0.33 0.86 8.24
C TYR A 183 0.92 0.82 9.11
N LEU A 184 2.07 1.29 8.62
CA LEU A 184 3.27 1.44 9.45
C LEU A 184 3.04 2.42 10.60
N LEU A 185 2.42 3.57 10.33
CA LEU A 185 2.08 4.54 11.37
C LEU A 185 1.09 3.97 12.38
N HIS A 186 0.07 3.23 11.92
CA HIS A 186 -0.89 2.57 12.80
C HIS A 186 -0.21 1.54 13.71
N MET A 187 0.74 0.76 13.20
CA MET A 187 1.52 -0.17 14.01
C MET A 187 2.37 0.55 15.07
N VAL A 188 3.02 1.65 14.72
CA VAL A 188 3.75 2.49 15.69
C VAL A 188 2.80 3.00 16.78
N LEU A 189 1.66 3.58 16.40
CA LEU A 189 0.64 4.12 17.32
C LEU A 189 0.08 3.03 18.24
N TYR A 190 -0.25 1.86 17.70
CA TYR A 190 -0.75 0.73 18.47
C TYR A 190 0.26 0.29 19.53
N VAL A 191 1.53 0.06 19.13
CA VAL A 191 2.55 -0.43 20.05
C VAL A 191 2.90 0.63 21.08
N ILE A 192 3.10 1.90 20.70
CA ILE A 192 3.47 2.97 21.65
C ILE A 192 2.36 3.24 22.68
N ASN A 193 1.09 3.13 22.30
CA ASN A 193 -0.05 3.28 23.19
C ASN A 193 -0.19 2.09 24.14
N THR A 194 -0.13 0.87 23.63
CA THR A 194 -0.27 -0.35 24.43
C THR A 194 0.90 -0.52 25.41
N THR A 195 2.11 -0.10 25.05
CA THR A 195 3.27 -0.06 25.95
C THR A 195 3.36 1.22 26.78
N ARG A 196 2.38 2.14 26.67
CA ARG A 196 2.28 3.39 27.45
C ARG A 196 3.53 4.28 27.38
N CYS A 197 4.18 4.32 26.22
CA CYS A 197 5.45 5.02 26.03
C CYS A 197 5.28 6.48 25.54
N VAL A 198 4.07 6.92 25.18
CA VAL A 198 3.80 8.24 24.59
C VAL A 198 4.39 9.39 25.42
N ALA A 199 4.07 9.48 26.72
CA ALA A 199 4.55 10.58 27.58
C ALA A 199 6.08 10.63 27.69
N ARG A 200 6.74 9.46 27.67
CA ARG A 200 8.21 9.38 27.64
C ARG A 200 8.75 9.94 26.34
N GLU A 201 8.20 9.52 25.21
CA GLU A 201 8.66 9.96 23.90
C GLU A 201 8.32 11.43 23.61
N GLU A 202 7.22 11.97 24.13
CA GLU A 202 6.94 13.41 24.11
C GLU A 202 8.03 14.21 24.85
N LYS A 203 8.45 13.72 26.03
CA LYS A 203 9.55 14.33 26.79
C LYS A 203 10.87 14.23 26.03
N ASN A 204 11.17 13.08 25.43
CA ASN A 204 12.38 12.91 24.62
C ASN A 204 12.39 13.84 23.40
N LEU A 205 11.25 13.99 22.71
CA LEU A 205 11.11 14.90 21.59
C LEU A 205 11.26 16.37 22.04
N ALA A 206 10.75 16.75 23.21
CA ALA A 206 11.00 18.07 23.80
C ALA A 206 12.49 18.30 24.07
N ASN A 207 13.16 17.34 24.72
CA ASN A 207 14.60 17.41 24.98
C ASN A 207 15.42 17.54 23.69
N PHE A 208 15.04 16.82 22.62
CA PHE A 208 15.67 16.92 21.30
C PHE A 208 15.58 18.34 20.71
N LEU A 209 14.47 19.04 20.92
CA LEU A 209 14.28 20.41 20.42
C LEU A 209 15.05 21.45 21.25
N GLU A 210 15.32 21.15 22.52
CA GLU A 210 15.99 22.03 23.47
C GLU A 210 17.51 21.80 23.56
N MET A 211 18.07 20.90 22.73
CA MET A 211 19.50 20.62 22.65
C MET A 211 20.30 21.91 22.38
N SER A 212 21.50 22.00 22.97
CA SER A 212 22.45 23.09 22.67
C SER A 212 22.89 23.07 21.18
N PRO A 213 23.30 24.20 20.60
CA PRO A 213 23.69 24.28 19.18
C PRO A 213 24.75 23.27 18.74
N ASP A 214 25.77 23.01 19.56
CA ASP A 214 26.82 22.03 19.22
C ASP A 214 26.24 20.61 19.20
N ARG A 215 25.48 20.27 20.24
CA ARG A 215 24.84 18.96 20.37
C ARG A 215 23.78 18.73 19.29
N GLN A 216 23.15 19.81 18.82
CA GLN A 216 22.24 19.83 17.70
C GLN A 216 22.91 19.42 16.38
N VAL A 217 24.17 19.80 16.17
CA VAL A 217 24.97 19.43 14.99
C VAL A 217 25.40 17.97 15.08
N GLU A 218 25.92 17.51 16.23
CA GLU A 218 26.29 16.11 16.43
C GLU A 218 25.13 15.15 16.17
N ASN A 219 23.95 15.47 16.70
CA ASN A 219 22.74 14.66 16.53
C ASN A 219 22.25 14.57 15.08
N CYS A 220 22.76 15.42 14.17
CA CYS A 220 22.51 15.27 12.74
C CYS A 220 23.15 14.00 12.14
N TYR A 221 24.06 13.36 12.87
CA TYR A 221 24.81 12.15 12.49
C TYR A 221 24.50 10.97 13.42
N GLU A 222 23.27 10.91 13.93
CA GLU A 222 22.78 9.82 14.79
C GLU A 222 21.55 9.16 14.15
N SER A 223 21.29 7.89 14.47
CA SER A 223 20.12 7.15 13.98
C SER A 223 18.80 7.82 14.40
N GLU A 224 18.77 8.34 15.63
CA GLU A 224 17.70 9.14 16.24
C GLU A 224 17.93 10.65 16.04
N GLY A 225 18.25 11.05 14.80
CA GLY A 225 18.42 12.45 14.40
C GLY A 225 17.11 13.15 14.00
N PRO A 226 17.18 14.32 13.33
CA PRO A 226 16.00 15.14 13.06
C PRO A 226 14.91 14.45 12.22
N CYS A 227 15.24 13.62 11.22
CA CYS A 227 14.22 12.87 10.47
C CYS A 227 13.46 11.88 11.37
N TYR A 228 14.16 11.24 12.31
CA TYR A 228 13.55 10.30 13.25
C TYR A 228 12.56 11.02 14.17
N TRP A 229 12.99 12.10 14.83
CA TRP A 229 12.14 12.87 15.74
C TRP A 229 10.99 13.59 15.03
N THR A 230 11.19 14.02 13.79
CA THR A 230 10.10 14.54 12.94
C THR A 230 9.05 13.45 12.65
N THR A 231 9.47 12.19 12.50
CA THR A 231 8.55 11.05 12.32
C THR A 231 7.87 10.69 13.64
N MET A 232 8.61 10.68 14.75
CA MET A 232 8.07 10.43 16.10
C MET A 232 6.95 11.41 16.43
N ALA A 233 7.05 12.66 15.97
CA ALA A 233 5.97 13.64 16.14
C ALA A 233 4.62 13.08 15.69
N LEU A 234 4.53 12.37 14.55
CA LEU A 234 3.28 11.75 14.07
C LEU A 234 2.67 10.77 15.09
N ALA A 235 3.50 10.11 15.88
CA ALA A 235 3.08 9.14 16.87
C ALA A 235 2.67 9.78 18.20
N VAL A 236 3.26 10.94 18.58
CA VAL A 236 3.12 11.49 19.93
C VAL A 236 2.48 12.88 19.99
N TRP A 237 2.61 13.71 18.96
CA TRP A 237 2.03 15.05 18.93
C TRP A 237 0.65 15.06 18.28
N SER A 238 -0.30 15.72 18.95
CA SER A 238 -1.58 16.08 18.35
C SER A 238 -1.41 17.06 17.19
N HIS A 239 -2.45 17.17 16.34
CA HIS A 239 -2.48 18.13 15.22
C HIS A 239 -2.23 19.58 15.70
N ASN A 240 -2.80 19.99 16.84
CA ASN A 240 -2.57 21.31 17.41
C ASN A 240 -1.12 21.50 17.86
N ARG A 241 -0.53 20.47 18.51
CA ARG A 241 0.86 20.52 18.94
C ARG A 241 1.81 20.59 17.73
N TRP A 242 1.53 19.84 16.67
CA TRP A 242 2.26 19.93 15.41
C TRP A 242 2.27 21.36 14.83
N ARG A 243 1.11 22.02 14.76
CA ARG A 243 1.01 23.39 14.23
C ARG A 243 1.90 24.38 14.98
N CYS A 244 2.02 24.23 16.30
CA CYS A 244 2.89 25.07 17.14
C CYS A 244 4.36 24.65 17.08
N GLY A 245 4.66 23.35 17.05
CA GLY A 245 6.02 22.80 17.17
C GLY A 245 6.80 22.67 15.86
N ARG A 246 6.13 22.61 14.70
CA ARG A 246 6.77 22.30 13.41
C ARG A 246 7.86 23.29 12.99
N ILE A 247 7.79 24.55 13.42
CA ILE A 247 8.83 25.55 13.11
C ILE A 247 10.17 25.15 13.73
N ALA A 248 10.15 24.58 14.94
CA ALA A 248 11.37 24.08 15.58
C ALA A 248 11.96 22.90 14.78
N LEU A 249 11.12 21.98 14.30
CA LEU A 249 11.55 20.88 13.43
C LEU A 249 12.10 21.39 12.09
N VAL A 250 11.50 22.42 11.48
CA VAL A 250 12.05 23.06 10.27
C VAL A 250 13.47 23.56 10.52
N ARG A 251 13.72 24.25 11.64
CA ARG A 251 15.07 24.70 11.99
C ARG A 251 16.04 23.52 12.13
N ARG A 252 15.63 22.44 12.82
CA ARG A 252 16.46 21.22 12.94
C ARG A 252 16.75 20.58 11.57
N MET A 253 15.79 20.57 10.64
CA MET A 253 15.96 20.03 9.29
C MET A 253 16.89 20.91 8.42
N LEU A 254 16.89 22.22 8.60
CA LEU A 254 17.82 23.12 7.92
C LEU A 254 19.26 22.91 8.41
N VAL A 255 19.46 22.78 9.73
CA VAL A 255 20.76 22.43 10.33
C VAL A 255 21.23 21.07 9.82
N LEU A 256 20.34 20.07 9.79
CA LEU A 256 20.62 18.74 9.27
C LEU A 256 21.16 18.76 7.84
N ALA A 257 20.41 19.42 6.95
CA ALA A 257 20.76 19.51 5.54
C ALA A 257 22.12 20.21 5.34
N HIS A 258 22.32 21.32 6.06
CA HIS A 258 23.55 22.10 5.95
C HIS A 258 24.76 21.34 6.49
N ALA A 259 24.65 20.76 7.68
CA ALA A 259 25.72 19.98 8.30
C ALA A 259 26.16 18.83 7.39
N ARG A 260 25.21 18.02 6.92
CA ARG A 260 25.51 16.86 6.05
C ARG A 260 26.05 17.24 4.69
N HIS A 261 25.71 18.43 4.18
CA HIS A 261 26.29 18.94 2.94
C HIS A 261 27.75 19.38 3.11
N LEU A 262 28.08 20.06 4.22
CA LEU A 262 29.44 20.50 4.50
C LEU A 262 30.36 19.36 4.92
N SER A 263 29.85 18.47 5.77
CA SER A 263 30.64 17.41 6.41
C SER A 263 29.89 16.07 6.37
N PRO A 264 29.84 15.39 5.21
CA PRO A 264 29.14 14.10 5.08
C PRO A 264 29.65 13.01 6.05
N GLN A 265 30.91 13.11 6.49
CA GLN A 265 31.54 12.16 7.42
C GLN A 265 31.26 12.45 8.90
N GLY A 266 30.56 13.55 9.22
CA GLY A 266 30.30 13.99 10.59
C GLY A 266 31.05 15.27 10.97
N CYS A 267 30.45 16.06 11.85
CA CYS A 267 31.08 17.19 12.51
C CYS A 267 30.44 17.45 13.89
N SER A 268 31.18 18.14 14.77
CA SER A 268 30.68 18.57 16.08
C SER A 268 30.23 20.04 16.11
N ALA A 269 30.61 20.84 15.11
CA ALA A 269 30.22 22.23 14.98
C ALA A 269 30.14 22.65 13.50
N LEU A 270 29.33 23.67 13.22
CA LEU A 270 29.22 24.30 11.89
C LEU A 270 30.19 25.49 11.81
N THR A 271 31.25 25.35 11.01
CA THR A 271 32.24 26.41 10.80
C THR A 271 31.83 27.41 9.71
N ASP A 272 31.02 26.96 8.76
CA ASP A 272 30.43 27.78 7.70
C ASP A 272 28.92 27.84 7.93
N THR A 273 28.37 29.05 7.95
CA THR A 273 26.94 29.32 8.14
C THR A 273 26.33 30.03 6.93
N VAL A 274 27.09 30.17 5.84
CA VAL A 274 26.64 30.79 4.61
C VAL A 274 25.58 29.89 3.97
N PRO A 275 24.35 30.37 3.73
CA PRO A 275 23.30 29.58 3.10
C PRO A 275 23.75 28.99 1.76
N ARG A 276 23.37 27.74 1.50
CA ARG A 276 23.62 27.06 0.22
C ARG A 276 22.42 27.15 -0.71
N GLU A 277 22.58 26.65 -1.93
CA GLU A 277 21.48 26.53 -2.88
C GLU A 277 20.32 25.72 -2.29
N PHE A 278 19.08 26.11 -2.64
CA PHE A 278 17.87 25.45 -2.13
C PHE A 278 17.85 23.94 -2.38
N ALA A 279 18.49 23.47 -3.45
CA ALA A 279 18.61 22.04 -3.78
C ALA A 279 19.22 21.21 -2.63
N VAL A 280 20.12 21.80 -1.83
CA VAL A 280 20.72 21.14 -0.65
C VAL A 280 19.67 20.85 0.44
N TYR A 281 18.73 21.78 0.62
CA TYR A 281 17.71 21.72 1.67
C TYR A 281 16.43 21.01 1.22
N ARG A 282 16.16 21.02 -0.09
CA ARG A 282 14.92 20.54 -0.70
C ARG A 282 14.49 19.15 -0.20
N PRO A 283 15.32 18.09 -0.20
CA PRO A 283 14.87 16.76 0.21
C PRO A 283 14.38 16.72 1.66
N TYR A 284 15.08 17.39 2.57
CA TYR A 284 14.71 17.44 4.00
C TYR A 284 13.44 18.28 4.23
N LEU A 285 13.25 19.36 3.46
CA LEU A 285 12.01 20.13 3.52
C LEU A 285 10.82 19.37 2.90
N CYS A 286 11.05 18.61 1.82
CA CYS A 286 10.06 17.70 1.25
C CYS A 286 9.66 16.61 2.26
N TYR A 287 10.61 16.05 2.99
CA TYR A 287 10.34 15.11 4.09
C TYR A 287 9.37 15.70 5.12
N LEU A 288 9.66 16.91 5.60
CA LEU A 288 8.81 17.59 6.58
C LEU A 288 7.44 17.96 5.99
N ALA A 289 7.38 18.33 4.70
CA ALA A 289 6.13 18.58 4.00
C ALA A 289 5.26 17.31 3.87
N MET A 290 5.86 16.15 3.66
CA MET A 290 5.13 14.87 3.70
C MET A 290 4.54 14.61 5.08
N VAL A 291 5.31 14.83 6.15
CA VAL A 291 4.83 14.70 7.53
C VAL A 291 3.67 15.67 7.80
N ASP A 292 3.79 16.94 7.37
CA ASP A 292 2.69 17.92 7.44
C ASP A 292 1.45 17.45 6.67
N GLY A 293 1.64 16.90 5.47
CA GLY A 293 0.59 16.30 4.65
C GLY A 293 -0.13 15.15 5.36
N LEU A 294 0.58 14.29 6.09
CA LEU A 294 -0.01 13.22 6.89
C LEU A 294 -0.87 13.79 8.03
N TYR A 295 -0.41 14.83 8.74
CA TYR A 295 -1.23 15.54 9.72
C TYR A 295 -2.53 16.12 9.13
N ASN A 296 -2.48 16.62 7.90
CA ASN A 296 -3.62 17.21 7.23
C ASN A 296 -4.53 16.20 6.52
N THR A 297 -4.09 14.96 6.33
CA THR A 297 -4.85 13.94 5.60
C THR A 297 -5.41 12.90 6.57
N MET A 298 -4.57 12.38 7.47
CA MET A 298 -4.95 11.30 8.38
C MET A 298 -5.64 11.83 9.64
N PHE A 299 -5.26 13.00 10.18
CA PHE A 299 -5.75 13.48 11.48
C PHE A 299 -6.92 14.49 11.39
N LYS A 300 -7.62 14.56 10.25
CA LYS A 300 -8.73 15.51 10.01
C LYS A 300 -10.00 15.23 10.81
N ALA A 301 -10.24 13.99 11.21
CA ALA A 301 -11.35 13.61 12.10
C ALA A 301 -10.75 13.17 13.43
N ARG A 302 -11.07 13.90 14.52
CA ARG A 302 -10.71 13.68 15.94
C ARG A 302 -9.61 12.63 16.16
N SER A 303 -8.40 13.12 16.38
CA SER A 303 -7.31 12.45 17.12
C SER A 303 -7.24 10.94 16.93
N LEU A 304 -6.54 10.47 15.89
CA LEU A 304 -6.05 9.07 15.83
C LEU A 304 -5.31 8.65 17.11
N ILE A 305 -4.76 9.61 17.85
CA ILE A 305 -4.13 9.42 19.17
C ILE A 305 -5.14 8.95 20.24
N LEU A 306 -6.45 9.15 20.04
CA LEU A 306 -7.53 8.79 20.98
C LEU A 306 -8.44 7.65 20.47
N LEU A 307 -8.18 7.08 19.29
CA LEU A 307 -8.99 6.00 18.72
C LEU A 307 -8.45 4.59 19.01
N LEU A 308 -7.37 4.50 19.81
CA LEU A 308 -6.85 3.29 20.45
C LEU A 308 -6.55 3.62 21.92
#